data_AF-A0A2G1W6Z6-F1
#
_entry.id   AF-A0A2G1W6Z6-F1
#
_cell.length_a   1.000
_cell.length_b   1.000
_cell.length_c   1.000
_cell.angle_alpha   90.00
_cell.angle_beta   90.00
_cell.angle_gamma   90.00
#
_symmetry.space_group_name_H-M   'P 1'
#
loop_
_entity.id
_entity.type
_entity.pdbx_description
1 polymer ?
#
loop_
_entity_poly.entity_id
_entity_poly.type
_entity_poly.pdbx_seq_one_letter_code
_entity_poly.pdbx_strand_id
1 'polypeptide(L)'
;MIILAATSNDKGKQLETLTMNLLRHRGYENCTTNVMANGAEIDVRGELPLPGLGTTRHQKLICECKAHKSVMDMTQWCKFLGKVFHQEACTESEVAGCFVSLSGVNGHVQGNYDELSGHRKNISLLHGDELLKLIAEIIPFIALAEISRRARTLTDRTASRFEPAYHNGQMFWIIVFSGGEFTILSAEGVAIEAALAAGFAAMVETELDVSSYIDIQQEAQARHRSTLAQIFVVATLFENDGSINGIDDFSQIDDFSSSELKDAAQKLIDEGHLKTDDDGKCSIPIRKMEDGDLIAPEIFRILFADRFPVSVLHSEFYQRHLNPAFINEVCKIQAELYLTEAEIEEILTLFRLSPSAVAQSLHPMQMIVTGRQQATSNQSIDRFHQDYFHQVALESLKRDFRNPSLAGFFHEHRGMRELETSTKLILKSEKGIEQQAEFVERVGIGRLGDSLGGGLAHIALLKTAPQPWDQAMKNDDGSEPQGSSPISDASVSELETRG
;
A
#
# COMPACT_ATOMS: atom_id res chain seq x y z
N MET A 1 -14.34 15.87 -14.83
CA MET A 1 -14.93 14.56 -15.18
C MET A 1 -15.18 14.52 -16.68
N ILE A 2 -14.87 13.40 -17.32
CA ILE A 2 -15.20 13.16 -18.73
C ILE A 2 -16.17 11.98 -18.87
N ILE A 3 -16.96 11.97 -19.94
CA ILE A 3 -17.72 10.79 -20.35
C ILE A 3 -17.00 10.17 -21.54
N LEU A 4 -16.60 8.91 -21.41
CA LEU A 4 -15.97 8.14 -22.48
C LEU A 4 -17.06 7.63 -23.41
N ALA A 5 -17.03 8.08 -24.66
CA ALA A 5 -18.00 7.70 -25.67
C ALA A 5 -17.34 7.71 -27.04
N ALA A 6 -17.77 6.80 -27.93
CA ALA A 6 -17.26 6.76 -29.29
C ALA A 6 -17.76 7.94 -30.15
N THR A 7 -18.90 8.53 -29.78
CA THR A 7 -19.54 9.62 -30.53
C THR A 7 -20.15 10.66 -29.60
N SER A 8 -20.34 11.88 -30.10
CA SER A 8 -21.02 12.96 -29.36
C SER A 8 -22.45 12.60 -28.94
N ASN A 9 -23.18 11.83 -29.77
CA ASN A 9 -24.54 11.39 -29.47
C ASN A 9 -24.56 10.37 -28.32
N ASP A 10 -23.63 9.41 -28.35
CA ASP A 10 -23.46 8.46 -27.26
C ASP A 10 -23.09 9.16 -25.95
N LYS A 11 -22.21 10.16 -26.02
CA LYS A 11 -21.84 10.99 -24.87
C LYS A 11 -23.03 11.71 -24.25
N GLY A 12 -23.91 12.30 -25.08
CA GLY A 12 -25.15 12.95 -24.64
C GLY A 12 -26.09 11.96 -23.95
N LYS A 13 -26.35 10.82 -24.59
CA LYS A 13 -27.20 9.75 -24.06
C LYS A 13 -26.69 9.18 -22.73
N GLN A 14 -25.37 9.04 -22.59
CA GLN A 14 -24.75 8.60 -21.35
C GLN A 14 -24.94 9.65 -20.23
N LEU A 15 -24.81 10.95 -20.52
CA LEU A 15 -25.08 12.02 -19.55
C LEU A 15 -26.55 12.05 -19.13
N GLU A 16 -27.49 11.88 -20.07
CA GLU A 16 -28.93 11.80 -19.79
C GLU A 16 -29.25 10.61 -18.88
N THR A 17 -28.67 9.45 -19.18
CA THR A 17 -28.85 8.22 -18.40
C THR A 17 -28.30 8.38 -16.98
N LEU A 18 -27.11 8.98 -16.85
CA LEU A 18 -26.49 9.28 -15.56
C LEU A 18 -27.35 10.26 -14.74
N THR A 19 -27.85 11.32 -15.38
CA THR A 19 -28.73 12.31 -14.76
C THR A 19 -30.03 11.67 -14.29
N MET A 20 -30.66 10.83 -15.12
CA MET A 20 -31.86 10.07 -14.75
C MET A 20 -31.63 9.21 -13.50
N ASN A 21 -30.49 8.52 -13.41
CA ASN A 21 -30.15 7.69 -12.25
C ASN A 21 -29.93 8.53 -10.98
N LEU A 22 -29.28 9.69 -11.11
CA LEU A 22 -29.10 10.65 -10.02
C LEU A 22 -30.45 11.18 -9.50
N LEU A 23 -31.39 11.47 -10.39
CA LEU A 23 -32.75 11.88 -10.00
C LEU A 23 -33.47 10.77 -9.23
N ARG A 24 -33.41 9.51 -9.72
CA ARG A 24 -34.02 8.38 -9.02
C ARG A 24 -33.43 8.19 -7.62
N HIS A 25 -32.11 8.32 -7.46
CA HIS A 25 -31.46 8.23 -6.16
C HIS A 25 -31.94 9.31 -5.18
N ARG A 26 -32.28 10.49 -5.70
CA ARG A 26 -32.84 11.61 -4.92
C ARG A 26 -34.35 11.52 -4.67
N GLY A 27 -34.97 10.39 -4.98
CA GLY A 27 -36.39 10.14 -4.72
C GLY A 27 -37.32 10.70 -5.79
N TYR A 28 -36.83 11.08 -6.96
CA TYR A 28 -37.71 11.38 -8.10
C TYR A 28 -38.25 10.08 -8.70
N GLU A 29 -39.53 10.10 -9.04
CA GLU A 29 -40.26 9.04 -9.70
C GLU A 29 -40.50 9.37 -11.18
N ASN A 30 -40.97 8.39 -11.95
CA ASN A 30 -41.30 8.53 -13.37
C ASN A 30 -40.17 9.14 -14.22
N CYS A 31 -38.91 8.88 -13.85
CA CYS A 31 -37.77 9.45 -14.56
C CYS A 31 -37.58 8.82 -15.94
N THR A 32 -37.60 9.65 -16.99
CA THR A 32 -37.50 9.26 -18.41
C THR A 32 -36.59 10.22 -19.18
N THR A 33 -35.88 9.72 -20.19
CA THR A 33 -35.00 10.49 -21.09
C THR A 33 -35.67 10.78 -22.44
N ASN A 34 -35.24 11.83 -23.15
CA ASN A 34 -35.65 12.17 -24.52
C ASN A 34 -37.17 12.27 -24.72
N VAL A 35 -37.81 13.19 -23.99
CA VAL A 35 -39.26 13.38 -24.00
C VAL A 35 -39.63 14.61 -24.83
N MET A 36 -40.59 14.44 -25.75
CA MET A 36 -41.24 15.57 -26.42
C MET A 36 -42.39 16.08 -25.54
N ALA A 37 -42.29 17.33 -25.06
CA ALA A 37 -43.34 17.98 -24.27
C ALA A 37 -43.68 19.34 -24.85
N ASN A 38 -44.95 19.56 -25.21
CA ASN A 38 -45.47 20.85 -25.68
C ASN A 38 -44.65 21.49 -26.83
N GLY A 39 -44.10 20.67 -27.73
CA GLY A 39 -43.32 21.13 -28.88
C GLY A 39 -41.84 21.41 -28.60
N ALA A 40 -41.37 21.18 -27.36
CA ALA A 40 -39.96 21.23 -26.99
C ALA A 40 -39.44 19.83 -26.62
N GLU A 41 -38.22 19.53 -27.04
CA GLU A 41 -37.46 18.36 -26.60
C GLU A 41 -36.89 18.61 -25.19
N ILE A 42 -37.06 17.64 -24.30
CA ILE A 42 -36.56 17.66 -22.91
C ILE A 42 -35.67 16.43 -22.72
N ASP A 43 -34.42 16.67 -22.35
CA ASP A 43 -33.39 15.63 -22.25
C ASP A 43 -33.72 14.63 -21.14
N VAL A 44 -34.13 15.09 -19.94
CA VAL A 44 -34.60 14.23 -18.84
C VAL A 44 -35.81 14.87 -18.14
N ARG A 45 -36.79 14.06 -17.75
CA ARG A 45 -37.94 14.47 -16.93
C ARG A 45 -38.06 13.57 -15.71
N GLY A 46 -38.54 14.10 -14.59
CA GLY A 46 -38.91 13.34 -13.40
C GLY A 46 -39.97 14.05 -12.56
N GLU A 47 -40.49 13.39 -11.53
CA GLU A 47 -41.52 13.92 -10.64
C GLU A 47 -41.16 13.64 -9.19
N LEU A 48 -41.10 14.68 -8.35
CA LEU A 48 -40.81 14.54 -6.92
C LEU A 48 -42.13 14.41 -6.15
N PRO A 49 -42.40 13.28 -5.47
CA PRO A 49 -43.56 13.16 -4.59
C PRO A 49 -43.35 14.03 -3.35
N LEU A 50 -44.25 14.98 -3.14
CA LEU A 50 -44.29 15.87 -1.99
C LEU A 50 -45.46 15.50 -1.08
N PRO A 51 -45.24 15.33 0.23
CA PRO A 51 -46.31 15.04 1.17
C PRO A 51 -47.27 16.22 1.25
N GLY A 52 -48.57 15.94 1.11
CA GLY A 52 -49.65 16.90 1.33
C GLY A 52 -50.68 16.36 2.31
N LEU A 53 -51.49 17.25 2.90
CA LEU A 53 -52.59 16.90 3.81
C LEU A 53 -53.61 16.01 3.09
N GLY A 54 -53.44 14.69 3.17
CA GLY A 54 -54.34 13.67 2.60
C GLY A 54 -54.12 13.34 1.12
N THR A 55 -53.16 13.97 0.43
CA THR A 55 -52.84 13.69 -0.99
C THR A 55 -51.35 13.89 -1.26
N THR A 56 -50.73 13.00 -2.03
CA THR A 56 -49.36 13.21 -2.57
C THR A 56 -49.43 14.16 -3.76
N ARG A 57 -48.78 15.33 -3.64
CA ARG A 57 -48.58 16.24 -4.79
C ARG A 57 -47.28 15.86 -5.49
N HIS A 58 -47.21 16.07 -6.80
CA HIS A 58 -46.00 15.79 -7.56
C HIS A 58 -45.46 17.11 -8.12
N GLN A 59 -44.23 17.45 -7.76
CA GLN A 59 -43.52 18.55 -8.39
C GLN A 59 -42.80 18.03 -9.63
N LYS A 60 -43.10 18.60 -10.80
CA LYS A 60 -42.45 18.21 -12.06
C LYS A 60 -41.04 18.78 -12.11
N LEU A 61 -40.10 18.01 -12.63
CA LEU A 61 -38.74 18.42 -12.94
C LEU A 61 -38.45 18.18 -14.42
N ILE A 62 -37.82 19.16 -15.06
CA ILE A 62 -37.24 19.01 -16.39
C ILE A 62 -35.75 19.32 -16.33
N CYS A 63 -34.96 18.53 -17.05
CA CYS A 63 -33.52 18.74 -17.13
C CYS A 63 -33.05 18.89 -18.57
N GLU A 64 -32.01 19.71 -18.73
CA GLU A 64 -31.23 19.83 -19.95
C GLU A 64 -29.80 19.36 -19.66
N CYS A 65 -29.25 18.51 -20.51
CA CYS A 65 -27.93 17.92 -20.38
C CYS A 65 -27.04 18.37 -21.53
N LYS A 66 -25.83 18.82 -21.24
CA LYS A 66 -24.83 19.17 -22.26
C LYS A 66 -23.45 18.59 -21.95
N ALA A 67 -22.95 17.79 -22.89
CA ALA A 67 -21.69 17.06 -22.80
C ALA A 67 -20.61 17.58 -23.77
N HIS A 68 -20.76 18.81 -24.29
CA HIS A 68 -19.82 19.40 -25.25
C HIS A 68 -18.50 19.79 -24.60
N LYS A 69 -17.47 20.03 -25.43
CA LYS A 69 -16.16 20.54 -24.96
C LYS A 69 -16.19 22.01 -24.59
N SER A 70 -17.00 22.82 -25.27
CA SER A 70 -17.13 24.25 -24.99
C SER A 70 -17.98 24.50 -23.75
N VAL A 71 -17.58 25.48 -22.94
CA VAL A 71 -18.39 25.99 -21.82
C VAL A 71 -19.79 26.42 -22.30
N MET A 72 -20.79 26.28 -21.43
CA MET A 72 -22.13 26.76 -21.74
C MET A 72 -22.17 28.28 -21.91
N ASP A 73 -22.93 28.75 -22.90
CA ASP A 73 -23.18 30.17 -23.16
C ASP A 73 -24.60 30.63 -22.75
N MET A 74 -24.82 31.95 -22.83
CA MET A 74 -26.11 32.56 -22.51
C MET A 74 -27.24 32.15 -23.46
N THR A 75 -26.91 31.76 -24.70
CA THR A 75 -27.91 31.32 -25.67
C THR A 75 -28.53 29.99 -25.24
N GLN A 76 -27.68 29.04 -24.84
CA GLN A 76 -28.10 27.74 -24.32
C GLN A 76 -28.86 27.89 -23.01
N TRP A 77 -28.36 28.73 -22.10
CA TRP A 77 -29.02 29.03 -20.83
C TRP A 77 -30.42 29.63 -21.01
N CYS A 78 -30.56 30.67 -21.83
CA CYS A 78 -31.86 31.30 -22.10
C CYS A 78 -32.85 30.34 -22.78
N LYS A 79 -32.38 29.47 -23.68
CA LYS A 79 -33.23 28.44 -24.29
C LYS A 79 -33.80 27.49 -23.24
N PHE A 80 -32.96 27.03 -22.31
CA PHE A 80 -33.40 26.19 -21.20
C PHE A 80 -34.41 26.91 -20.29
N LEU A 81 -34.12 28.14 -19.86
CA LEU A 81 -35.06 28.92 -19.05
C LEU A 81 -36.41 29.11 -19.78
N GLY A 82 -36.37 29.36 -21.08
CA GLY A 82 -37.55 29.42 -21.93
C GLY A 82 -38.40 28.13 -21.88
N LYS A 83 -37.76 26.95 -21.90
CA LYS A 83 -38.46 25.66 -21.76
C LYS A 83 -39.15 25.54 -20.39
N VAL A 84 -38.46 25.90 -19.31
CA VAL A 84 -39.01 25.87 -17.95
C VAL A 84 -40.23 26.79 -17.85
N PHE A 85 -40.10 28.06 -18.21
CA PHE A 85 -41.18 29.04 -18.11
C PHE A 85 -42.36 28.73 -19.03
N HIS A 86 -42.09 28.18 -20.22
CA HIS A 86 -43.15 27.72 -21.10
C HIS A 86 -43.95 26.57 -20.47
N GLN A 87 -43.26 25.60 -19.85
CA GLN A 87 -43.91 24.48 -19.18
C GLN A 87 -44.74 24.93 -17.96
N GLU A 88 -44.25 25.90 -17.18
CA GLU A 88 -45.00 26.52 -16.09
C GLU A 88 -46.29 27.18 -16.61
N ALA A 89 -46.18 27.97 -17.69
CA ALA A 89 -47.31 28.64 -18.30
C ALA A 89 -48.36 27.66 -18.86
N CYS A 90 -47.93 26.56 -19.49
CA CYS A 90 -48.84 25.57 -20.06
C CYS A 90 -49.50 24.64 -19.03
N THR A 91 -48.89 24.47 -17.86
CA THR A 91 -49.40 23.54 -16.83
C THR A 91 -50.04 24.24 -15.64
N GLU A 92 -49.97 25.58 -15.59
CA GLU A 92 -50.40 26.40 -14.46
C GLU A 92 -49.82 25.92 -13.11
N SER A 93 -48.61 25.36 -13.14
CA SER A 93 -47.94 24.77 -11.99
C SER A 93 -46.44 25.07 -12.03
N GLU A 94 -45.83 25.20 -10.85
CA GLU A 94 -44.38 25.39 -10.74
C GLU A 94 -43.64 24.14 -11.22
N VAL A 95 -42.61 24.35 -12.05
CA VAL A 95 -41.78 23.28 -12.61
C VAL A 95 -40.35 23.51 -12.16
N ALA A 96 -39.74 22.50 -11.54
CA ALA A 96 -38.32 22.54 -11.26
C ALA A 96 -37.52 22.39 -12.56
N GLY A 97 -36.46 23.18 -12.71
CA GLY A 97 -35.53 23.11 -13.83
C GLY A 97 -34.12 22.76 -13.35
N CYS A 98 -33.48 21.78 -13.98
CA CYS A 98 -32.06 21.48 -13.70
C CYS A 98 -31.23 21.46 -14.99
N PHE A 99 -30.21 22.29 -15.06
CA PHE A 99 -29.25 22.25 -16.16
C PHE A 99 -27.98 21.51 -15.74
N VAL A 100 -27.54 20.53 -16.52
CA VAL A 100 -26.33 19.74 -16.26
C VAL A 100 -25.30 20.00 -17.37
N SER A 101 -24.10 20.47 -17.00
CA SER A 101 -23.01 20.76 -17.94
C SER A 101 -21.71 20.08 -17.51
N LEU A 102 -21.08 19.31 -18.41
CA LEU A 102 -19.76 18.71 -18.16
C LEU A 102 -18.60 19.70 -18.33
N SER A 103 -18.69 20.60 -19.30
CA SER A 103 -17.65 21.59 -19.61
C SER A 103 -17.69 22.83 -18.73
N GLY A 104 -18.63 22.90 -17.78
CA GLY A 104 -18.86 24.09 -16.97
C GLY A 104 -19.67 25.15 -17.73
N VAL A 105 -19.63 26.36 -17.20
CA VAL A 105 -20.38 27.51 -17.68
C VAL A 105 -19.48 28.73 -17.78
N ASN A 106 -19.80 29.67 -18.67
CA ASN A 106 -19.06 30.93 -18.71
C ASN A 106 -19.50 31.88 -17.58
N GLY A 107 -18.72 32.94 -17.33
CA GLY A 107 -18.98 33.89 -16.25
C GLY A 107 -20.31 34.65 -16.36
N HIS A 108 -20.82 34.85 -17.58
CA HIS A 108 -22.12 35.51 -17.78
C HIS A 108 -23.28 34.63 -17.33
N VAL A 109 -23.23 33.33 -17.66
CA VAL A 109 -24.21 32.34 -17.20
C VAL A 109 -24.16 32.23 -15.69
N GLN A 110 -22.96 32.10 -15.10
CA GLN A 110 -22.82 31.97 -13.65
C GLN A 110 -23.41 33.21 -12.95
N GLY A 111 -23.05 34.42 -13.39
CA GLY A 111 -23.60 35.65 -12.82
C GLY A 111 -25.12 35.76 -12.95
N ASN A 112 -25.69 35.31 -14.08
CA ASN A 112 -27.14 35.30 -14.24
C ASN A 112 -27.82 34.25 -13.34
N TYR A 113 -27.24 33.07 -13.18
CA TYR A 113 -27.75 32.04 -12.28
C TYR A 113 -27.70 32.49 -10.82
N ASP A 114 -26.61 33.13 -10.38
CA ASP A 114 -26.47 33.62 -9.01
C ASP A 114 -27.57 34.63 -8.67
N GLU A 115 -27.84 35.58 -9.57
CA GLU A 115 -28.94 36.55 -9.43
C GLU A 115 -30.33 35.88 -9.45
N LEU A 116 -30.54 34.94 -10.38
CA LEU A 116 -31.80 34.21 -10.52
C LEU A 116 -32.10 33.33 -9.30
N SER A 117 -31.09 32.64 -8.78
CA SER A 117 -31.21 31.75 -7.62
C SER A 117 -31.58 32.49 -6.34
N GLY A 118 -31.33 33.80 -6.26
CA GLY A 118 -31.81 34.67 -5.19
C GLY A 118 -33.34 34.80 -5.17
N HIS A 119 -33.98 34.73 -6.34
CA HIS A 119 -35.41 34.98 -6.53
C HIS A 119 -36.22 33.71 -6.82
N ARG A 120 -35.61 32.73 -7.50
CA ARG A 120 -36.24 31.48 -7.93
C ARG A 120 -35.44 30.28 -7.44
N LYS A 121 -36.01 29.54 -6.49
CA LYS A 121 -35.39 28.35 -5.89
C LYS A 121 -35.66 27.07 -6.68
N ASN A 122 -36.52 27.14 -7.69
CA ASN A 122 -36.89 26.00 -8.52
C ASN A 122 -35.94 25.76 -9.70
N ILE A 123 -34.86 26.53 -9.84
CA ILE A 123 -33.88 26.38 -10.92
C ILE A 123 -32.53 26.03 -10.33
N SER A 124 -31.89 25.00 -10.86
CA SER A 124 -30.58 24.50 -10.43
C SER A 124 -29.64 24.34 -11.61
N LEU A 125 -28.37 24.62 -11.38
CA LEU A 125 -27.28 24.44 -12.33
C LEU A 125 -26.24 23.51 -11.72
N LEU A 126 -25.96 22.38 -12.37
CA LEU A 126 -24.99 21.37 -11.94
C LEU A 126 -23.84 21.30 -12.93
N HIS A 127 -22.62 21.56 -12.45
CA HIS A 127 -21.40 21.44 -13.25
C HIS A 127 -20.17 21.15 -12.38
N GLY A 128 -19.05 20.81 -13.03
CA GLY A 128 -17.76 20.65 -12.37
C GLY A 128 -17.79 19.69 -11.18
N ASP A 129 -17.24 20.14 -10.05
CA ASP A 129 -17.10 19.35 -8.82
C ASP A 129 -18.44 19.05 -8.14
N GLU A 130 -19.46 19.90 -8.32
CA GLU A 130 -20.78 19.64 -7.76
C GLU A 130 -21.40 18.39 -8.39
N LEU A 131 -21.35 18.28 -9.71
CA LEU A 131 -21.83 17.09 -10.41
C LEU A 131 -21.08 15.83 -9.95
N LEU A 132 -19.75 15.91 -9.81
CA LEU A 132 -18.93 14.80 -9.33
C LEU A 132 -19.31 14.33 -7.93
N LYS A 133 -19.57 15.26 -6.99
CA LYS A 133 -20.02 14.93 -5.64
C LYS A 133 -21.31 14.13 -5.65
N LEU A 134 -22.25 14.49 -6.52
CA LEU A 134 -23.54 13.80 -6.63
C LEU A 134 -23.42 12.45 -7.31
N ILE A 135 -22.53 12.31 -8.28
CA ILE A 135 -22.25 11.02 -8.91
C ILE A 135 -21.64 10.06 -7.88
N ALA A 136 -20.78 10.55 -6.97
CA ALA A 136 -20.20 9.73 -5.91
C ALA A 136 -21.25 9.15 -4.94
N GLU A 137 -22.45 9.74 -4.84
CA GLU A 137 -23.56 9.22 -4.03
C GLU A 137 -24.19 7.95 -4.65
N ILE A 138 -24.13 7.82 -5.98
CA ILE A 138 -24.75 6.70 -6.71
C ILE A 138 -23.76 5.66 -7.22
N ILE A 139 -22.54 6.08 -7.55
CA ILE A 139 -21.49 5.21 -8.06
C ILE A 139 -20.24 5.48 -7.21
N PRO A 140 -19.94 4.61 -6.23
CA PRO A 140 -18.75 4.76 -5.41
C PRO A 140 -17.48 4.72 -6.24
N PHE A 141 -16.55 5.63 -5.99
CA PHE A 141 -15.19 5.59 -6.53
C PHE A 141 -14.21 6.18 -5.51
N ILE A 142 -12.96 5.72 -5.54
CA ILE A 142 -11.96 6.15 -4.55
C ILE A 142 -11.59 7.61 -4.75
N ALA A 143 -11.27 8.30 -3.65
CA ALA A 143 -10.87 9.69 -3.67
C ALA A 143 -9.51 9.91 -4.34
N LEU A 144 -9.27 11.15 -4.80
CA LEU A 144 -8.03 11.56 -5.48
C LEU A 144 -6.74 11.19 -4.71
N ALA A 145 -6.74 11.37 -3.40
CA ALA A 145 -5.58 11.02 -2.56
C ALA A 145 -5.25 9.53 -2.61
N GLU A 146 -6.28 8.68 -2.64
CA GLU A 146 -6.12 7.22 -2.65
C GLU A 146 -5.68 6.71 -4.03
N ILE A 147 -6.29 7.20 -5.12
CA ILE A 147 -5.85 6.84 -6.48
C ILE A 147 -4.41 7.29 -6.73
N SER A 148 -4.03 8.49 -6.25
CA SER A 148 -2.65 8.98 -6.35
C SER A 148 -1.66 8.10 -5.59
N ARG A 149 -2.07 7.52 -4.45
CA ARG A 149 -1.25 6.55 -3.70
C ARG A 149 -1.11 5.24 -4.48
N ARG A 150 -2.22 4.69 -5.01
CA ARG A 150 -2.21 3.43 -5.78
C ARG A 150 -1.38 3.54 -7.05
N ALA A 151 -1.53 4.64 -7.80
CA ALA A 151 -0.75 4.87 -9.01
C ALA A 151 0.77 4.79 -8.77
N ARG A 152 1.25 5.39 -7.66
CA ARG A 152 2.66 5.36 -7.26
C ARG A 152 3.19 3.97 -6.90
N THR A 153 2.32 3.02 -6.59
CA THR A 153 2.73 1.63 -6.36
C THR A 153 2.92 0.85 -7.67
N LEU A 154 2.34 1.34 -8.77
CA LEU A 154 2.37 0.67 -10.07
C LEU A 154 3.46 1.23 -10.99
N THR A 155 3.80 2.51 -10.85
CA THR A 155 4.79 3.21 -11.71
C THR A 155 5.60 4.24 -10.94
N ASP A 156 6.82 4.51 -11.42
CA ASP A 156 7.66 5.64 -10.97
C ASP A 156 7.39 6.93 -11.78
N ARG A 157 6.51 6.87 -12.78
CA ARG A 157 6.13 8.04 -13.57
C ARG A 157 5.41 9.07 -12.71
N THR A 158 5.80 10.32 -12.87
CA THR A 158 5.12 11.45 -12.20
C THR A 158 3.78 11.71 -12.88
N ALA A 159 2.69 11.53 -12.13
CA ALA A 159 1.36 11.93 -12.57
C ALA A 159 1.24 13.47 -12.58
N SER A 160 0.82 14.03 -13.71
CA SER A 160 0.55 15.46 -13.88
C SER A 160 -0.91 15.81 -13.60
N ARG A 161 -1.84 14.89 -13.90
CA ARG A 161 -3.28 15.11 -13.74
C ARG A 161 -4.04 13.80 -13.51
N PHE A 162 -5.14 13.89 -12.78
CA PHE A 162 -6.08 12.80 -12.55
C PHE A 162 -7.48 13.25 -12.97
N GLU A 163 -8.10 12.53 -13.90
CA GLU A 163 -9.43 12.84 -14.43
C GLU A 163 -10.38 11.69 -14.14
N PRO A 164 -11.48 11.94 -13.39
CA PRO A 164 -12.56 10.96 -13.29
C PRO A 164 -13.24 10.80 -14.65
N ALA A 165 -13.49 9.57 -15.03
CA ALA A 165 -14.14 9.21 -16.28
C ALA A 165 -15.36 8.34 -16.02
N TYR A 166 -16.43 8.56 -16.77
CA TYR A 166 -17.65 7.77 -16.71
C TYR A 166 -17.86 7.03 -18.04
N HIS A 167 -18.21 5.75 -17.96
CA HIS A 167 -18.64 4.98 -19.12
C HIS A 167 -19.67 3.93 -18.68
N ASN A 168 -20.83 3.90 -19.33
CA ASN A 168 -21.83 2.84 -19.17
C ASN A 168 -22.15 2.44 -17.72
N GLY A 169 -22.36 3.43 -16.85
CA GLY A 169 -22.73 3.19 -15.44
C GLY A 169 -21.56 2.94 -14.49
N GLN A 170 -20.32 2.97 -14.99
CA GLN A 170 -19.11 2.76 -14.20
C GLN A 170 -18.20 3.99 -14.22
N MET A 171 -17.47 4.16 -13.12
CA MET A 171 -16.44 5.19 -12.99
C MET A 171 -15.05 4.59 -13.20
N PHE A 172 -14.16 5.41 -13.73
CA PHE A 172 -12.77 5.11 -14.01
C PHE A 172 -11.91 6.31 -13.65
N TRP A 173 -10.61 6.08 -13.50
CA TRP A 173 -9.60 7.11 -13.33
C TRP A 173 -8.67 7.12 -14.52
N ILE A 174 -8.53 8.28 -15.16
CA ILE A 174 -7.49 8.53 -16.15
C ILE A 174 -6.37 9.27 -15.46
N ILE A 175 -5.17 8.70 -15.54
CA ILE A 175 -3.97 9.27 -14.95
C ILE A 175 -3.09 9.71 -16.11
N VAL A 176 -2.86 11.02 -16.20
CA VAL A 176 -1.96 11.61 -17.20
C VAL A 176 -0.61 11.85 -16.53
N PHE A 177 0.47 11.50 -17.21
CA PHE A 177 1.84 11.66 -16.74
C PHE A 177 2.49 12.93 -17.28
N SER A 178 3.63 13.32 -16.71
CA SER A 178 4.38 14.53 -17.11
C SER A 178 4.89 14.55 -18.56
N GLY A 179 4.76 13.45 -19.31
CA GLY A 179 5.06 13.36 -20.75
C GLY A 179 3.84 13.38 -21.67
N GLY A 180 2.63 13.61 -21.13
CA GLY A 180 1.38 13.57 -21.89
C GLY A 180 0.83 12.15 -22.13
N GLU A 181 1.60 11.11 -21.83
CA GLU A 181 1.12 9.73 -21.82
C GLU A 181 0.10 9.52 -20.70
N PHE A 182 -0.75 8.50 -20.81
CA PHE A 182 -1.79 8.26 -19.82
C PHE A 182 -2.04 6.77 -19.58
N THR A 183 -2.67 6.45 -18.46
CA THR A 183 -3.23 5.13 -18.19
C THR A 183 -4.65 5.23 -17.63
N ILE A 184 -5.35 4.10 -17.56
CA ILE A 184 -6.73 4.01 -17.10
C ILE A 184 -6.83 2.96 -16.01
N LEU A 185 -7.40 3.34 -14.87
CA LEU A 185 -7.69 2.46 -13.74
C LEU A 185 -9.19 2.43 -13.46
N SER A 186 -9.66 1.37 -12.79
CA SER A 186 -11.04 1.25 -12.33
C SER A 186 -11.39 2.31 -11.27
N ALA A 187 -12.67 2.38 -10.89
CA ALA A 187 -13.14 3.20 -9.76
C ALA A 187 -12.41 2.91 -8.44
N GLU A 188 -11.83 1.72 -8.30
CA GLU A 188 -11.04 1.28 -7.15
C GLU A 188 -9.53 1.44 -7.38
N GLY A 189 -9.08 1.97 -8.52
CA GLY A 189 -7.66 2.14 -8.80
C GLY A 189 -6.92 0.82 -9.10
N VAL A 190 -7.63 -0.16 -9.68
CA VAL A 190 -7.05 -1.40 -10.20
C VAL A 190 -6.87 -1.27 -11.71
N ALA A 191 -5.81 -1.85 -12.27
CA ALA A 191 -5.63 -1.89 -13.72
C ALA A 191 -6.81 -2.62 -14.38
N ILE A 192 -7.36 -2.03 -15.44
CA ILE A 192 -8.45 -2.63 -16.20
C ILE A 192 -7.91 -3.58 -17.26
N GLU A 193 -8.75 -4.50 -17.75
CA GLU A 193 -8.35 -5.44 -18.79
C GLU A 193 -7.88 -4.73 -20.06
N ALA A 194 -6.80 -5.23 -20.67
CA ALA A 194 -6.16 -4.60 -21.83
C ALA A 194 -7.13 -4.37 -23.00
N ALA A 195 -8.07 -5.28 -23.24
CA ALA A 195 -9.08 -5.12 -24.29
C ALA A 195 -10.03 -3.94 -24.01
N LEU A 196 -10.45 -3.75 -22.75
CA LEU A 196 -11.28 -2.61 -22.34
C LEU A 196 -10.48 -1.31 -22.41
N ALA A 197 -9.22 -1.34 -21.94
CA ALA A 197 -8.32 -0.20 -21.98
C ALA A 197 -8.06 0.30 -23.39
N ALA A 198 -7.83 -0.60 -24.35
CA ALA A 198 -7.64 -0.25 -25.75
C ALA A 198 -8.88 0.44 -26.35
N GLY A 199 -10.08 -0.03 -26.00
CA GLY A 199 -11.33 0.62 -26.41
C GLY A 199 -11.49 2.03 -25.84
N PHE A 200 -11.08 2.24 -24.59
CA PHE A 200 -11.14 3.55 -23.94
C PHE A 200 -10.03 4.49 -24.37
N ALA A 201 -8.84 4.00 -24.69
CA ALA A 201 -7.69 4.81 -25.07
C ALA A 201 -8.03 5.78 -26.21
N ALA A 202 -8.66 5.29 -27.28
CA ALA A 202 -9.09 6.12 -28.41
C ALA A 202 -10.12 7.20 -28.01
N MET A 203 -11.01 6.89 -27.05
CA MET A 203 -11.98 7.86 -26.52
C MET A 203 -11.29 8.94 -25.68
N VAL A 204 -10.29 8.55 -24.88
CA VAL A 204 -9.50 9.48 -24.06
C VAL A 204 -8.68 10.42 -24.94
N GLU A 205 -7.97 9.90 -25.94
CA GLU A 205 -7.18 10.68 -26.91
C GLU A 205 -8.05 11.67 -27.70
N THR A 206 -9.33 11.37 -27.88
CA THR A 206 -10.28 12.30 -28.50
C THR A 206 -10.68 13.41 -27.54
N GLU A 207 -10.82 13.14 -26.24
CA GLU A 207 -11.36 14.08 -25.24
C GLU A 207 -10.27 14.94 -24.57
N LEU A 208 -9.09 14.38 -24.37
CA LEU A 208 -7.97 15.01 -23.68
C LEU A 208 -6.80 15.25 -24.64
N ASP A 209 -6.03 16.31 -24.38
CA ASP A 209 -4.75 16.54 -25.04
C ASP A 209 -3.68 15.63 -24.41
N VAL A 210 -3.58 14.40 -24.91
CA VAL A 210 -2.69 13.34 -24.43
C VAL A 210 -2.03 12.63 -25.61
N SER A 211 -0.86 12.02 -25.38
CA SER A 211 -0.03 11.46 -26.45
C SER A 211 -0.32 9.99 -26.76
N SER A 212 -0.29 9.12 -25.74
CA SER A 212 -0.49 7.68 -25.92
C SER A 212 -0.83 6.95 -24.63
N TYR A 213 -1.49 5.81 -24.76
CA TYR A 213 -1.84 4.91 -23.66
C TYR A 213 -0.65 4.06 -23.20
N ILE A 214 -0.49 3.92 -21.88
CA ILE A 214 0.46 3.03 -21.22
C ILE A 214 -0.31 1.92 -20.49
N ASP A 215 0.07 0.68 -20.78
CA ASP A 215 -0.31 -0.47 -19.96
C ASP A 215 0.47 -0.47 -18.65
N ILE A 216 -0.15 0.08 -17.62
CA ILE A 216 0.48 0.22 -16.30
C ILE A 216 0.62 -1.12 -15.57
N GLN A 217 -0.16 -2.14 -15.95
CA GLN A 217 0.01 -3.48 -15.38
C GLN A 217 1.28 -4.12 -15.94
N GLN A 218 1.50 -4.02 -17.24
CA GLN A 218 2.73 -4.50 -17.88
C GLN A 218 3.95 -3.75 -17.32
N GLU A 219 3.86 -2.44 -17.11
CA GLU A 219 4.94 -1.65 -16.52
C GLU A 219 5.23 -2.09 -15.07
N ALA A 220 4.19 -2.27 -14.24
CA ALA A 220 4.34 -2.74 -12.87
C ALA A 220 4.97 -4.14 -12.80
N GLN A 221 4.59 -5.05 -13.71
CA GLN A 221 5.17 -6.39 -13.82
C GLN A 221 6.63 -6.34 -14.25
N ALA A 222 6.97 -5.53 -15.26
CA ALA A 222 8.34 -5.35 -15.72
C ALA A 222 9.23 -4.78 -14.61
N ARG A 223 8.72 -3.81 -13.85
CA ARG A 223 9.39 -3.24 -12.67
C ARG A 223 9.63 -4.30 -11.60
N HIS A 224 8.59 -5.01 -11.19
CA HIS A 224 8.71 -6.06 -10.17
C HIS A 224 9.73 -7.14 -10.58
N ARG A 225 9.69 -7.56 -11.84
CA ARG A 225 10.66 -8.51 -12.40
C ARG A 225 12.09 -7.94 -12.40
N SER A 226 12.26 -6.67 -12.75
CA SER A 226 13.59 -6.00 -12.66
C SER A 226 14.11 -5.96 -11.22
N THR A 227 13.26 -5.67 -10.23
CA THR A 227 13.63 -5.68 -8.81
C THR A 227 14.07 -7.08 -8.36
N LEU A 228 13.30 -8.12 -8.71
CA LEU A 228 13.67 -9.50 -8.39
C LEU A 228 14.99 -9.91 -9.05
N ALA A 229 15.22 -9.56 -10.31
CA ALA A 229 16.49 -9.84 -10.99
C ALA A 229 17.69 -9.20 -10.26
N GLN A 230 17.54 -7.96 -9.78
CA GLN A 230 18.58 -7.29 -8.99
C GLN A 230 18.81 -7.98 -7.64
N ILE A 231 17.74 -8.43 -6.96
CA ILE A 231 17.84 -9.23 -5.73
C ILE A 231 18.67 -10.50 -5.98
N PHE A 232 18.39 -11.23 -7.06
CA PHE A 232 19.14 -12.44 -7.41
C PHE A 232 20.60 -12.18 -7.73
N VAL A 233 20.90 -11.09 -8.44
CA VAL A 233 22.28 -10.66 -8.71
C VAL A 233 23.03 -10.41 -7.40
N VAL A 234 22.45 -9.62 -6.49
CA VAL A 234 23.06 -9.32 -5.19
C VAL A 234 23.19 -10.59 -4.34
N ALA A 235 22.17 -11.43 -4.28
CA ALA A 235 22.20 -12.70 -3.54
C ALA A 235 23.31 -13.64 -4.04
N THR A 236 23.45 -13.78 -5.36
CA THR A 236 24.52 -14.55 -5.98
C THR A 236 25.90 -14.02 -5.57
N LEU A 237 26.09 -12.70 -5.56
CA LEU A 237 27.33 -12.10 -5.08
C LEU A 237 27.56 -12.40 -3.60
N PHE A 238 26.54 -12.30 -2.74
CA PHE A 238 26.66 -12.63 -1.32
C PHE A 238 27.04 -14.11 -1.08
N GLU A 239 26.54 -15.04 -1.90
CA GLU A 239 26.88 -16.46 -1.82
C GLU A 239 28.31 -16.74 -2.31
N ASN A 240 28.84 -15.90 -3.21
CA ASN A 240 30.18 -16.01 -3.79
C ASN A 240 31.20 -15.02 -3.18
N ASP A 241 31.12 -14.81 -1.87
CA ASP A 241 32.02 -13.92 -1.10
C ASP A 241 32.15 -12.48 -1.65
N GLY A 242 31.04 -11.95 -2.18
CA GLY A 242 30.91 -10.59 -2.68
C GLY A 242 31.40 -10.37 -4.11
N SER A 243 31.76 -11.43 -4.85
CA SER A 243 32.30 -11.27 -6.20
C SER A 243 32.17 -12.51 -7.11
N ILE A 244 32.10 -12.29 -8.42
CA ILE A 244 32.14 -13.34 -9.47
C ILE A 244 33.10 -12.92 -10.59
N ASN A 245 33.60 -13.85 -11.41
CA ASN A 245 34.66 -13.53 -12.39
C ASN A 245 34.19 -12.63 -13.52
N GLY A 246 32.89 -12.64 -13.83
CA GLY A 246 32.32 -11.65 -14.72
C GLY A 246 30.80 -11.63 -14.71
N ILE A 247 30.22 -10.58 -15.29
CA ILE A 247 28.77 -10.46 -15.49
C ILE A 247 28.25 -11.64 -16.34
N ASP A 248 29.11 -12.24 -17.17
CA ASP A 248 28.76 -13.42 -17.96
C ASP A 248 28.55 -14.70 -17.14
N ASP A 249 29.02 -14.74 -15.89
CA ASP A 249 28.90 -15.91 -15.01
C ASP A 249 27.52 -16.04 -14.36
N PHE A 250 26.61 -15.06 -14.55
CA PHE A 250 25.22 -15.21 -14.13
C PHE A 250 24.52 -16.28 -14.98
N SER A 251 24.43 -17.49 -14.42
CA SER A 251 23.63 -18.59 -14.97
C SER A 251 22.14 -18.35 -14.78
N GLN A 252 21.31 -19.03 -15.56
CA GLN A 252 19.86 -19.03 -15.36
C GLN A 252 19.52 -19.48 -13.93
N ILE A 253 18.75 -18.66 -13.21
CA ILE A 253 18.25 -18.95 -11.87
C ILE A 253 16.73 -18.79 -11.91
N ASP A 254 16.01 -19.82 -11.43
CA ASP A 254 14.55 -19.89 -11.47
C ASP A 254 13.99 -19.53 -12.87
N ASP A 255 13.11 -18.54 -12.94
CA ASP A 255 12.46 -18.05 -14.14
C ASP A 255 13.23 -16.90 -14.84
N PHE A 256 14.46 -16.57 -14.40
CA PHE A 256 15.26 -15.47 -14.95
C PHE A 256 16.30 -15.97 -15.96
N SER A 257 16.23 -15.45 -17.18
CA SER A 257 17.25 -15.72 -18.19
C SER A 257 18.59 -15.10 -17.82
N SER A 258 19.69 -15.67 -18.33
CA SER A 258 21.02 -15.11 -18.13
C SER A 258 21.13 -13.67 -18.65
N SER A 259 20.50 -13.33 -19.78
CA SER A 259 20.46 -11.96 -20.29
C SER A 259 19.78 -10.99 -19.31
N GLU A 260 18.67 -11.38 -18.69
CA GLU A 260 17.98 -10.50 -17.73
C GLU A 260 18.81 -10.25 -16.47
N LEU A 261 19.53 -11.25 -15.99
CA LEU A 261 20.44 -11.09 -14.85
C LEU A 261 21.64 -10.22 -15.20
N LYS A 262 22.17 -10.32 -16.43
CA LYS A 262 23.23 -9.43 -16.93
C LYS A 262 22.77 -7.99 -17.02
N ASP A 263 21.58 -7.75 -17.58
CA ASP A 263 21.00 -6.41 -17.66
C ASP A 263 20.77 -5.81 -16.26
N ALA A 264 20.31 -6.63 -15.31
CA ALA A 264 20.16 -6.22 -13.91
C ALA A 264 21.51 -5.90 -13.25
N ALA A 265 22.54 -6.72 -13.47
CA ALA A 265 23.88 -6.46 -12.96
C ALA A 265 24.50 -5.19 -13.57
N GLN A 266 24.34 -4.99 -14.87
CA GLN A 266 24.80 -3.78 -15.56
C GLN A 266 24.11 -2.54 -15.00
N LYS A 267 22.80 -2.60 -14.78
CA LYS A 267 22.05 -1.52 -14.15
C LYS A 267 22.60 -1.17 -12.76
N LEU A 268 22.88 -2.18 -11.93
CA LEU A 268 23.48 -1.96 -10.61
C LEU A 268 24.90 -1.38 -10.67
N ILE A 269 25.66 -1.68 -11.72
CA ILE A 269 26.97 -1.05 -11.98
C ILE A 269 26.80 0.41 -12.37
N ASP A 270 25.87 0.70 -13.29
CA ASP A 270 25.58 2.06 -13.76
C ASP A 270 25.08 2.97 -12.61
N GLU A 271 24.34 2.40 -11.67
CA GLU A 271 23.87 3.05 -10.43
C GLU A 271 24.97 3.16 -9.35
N GLY A 272 26.15 2.57 -9.57
CA GLY A 272 27.29 2.61 -8.65
C GLY A 272 27.16 1.69 -7.44
N HIS A 273 26.22 0.75 -7.46
CA HIS A 273 26.03 -0.26 -6.42
C HIS A 273 27.03 -1.42 -6.56
N LEU A 274 27.39 -1.76 -7.78
CA LEU A 274 28.41 -2.77 -8.10
C LEU A 274 29.59 -2.12 -8.84
N LYS A 275 30.72 -2.83 -8.89
CA LYS A 275 31.87 -2.43 -9.71
C LYS A 275 32.40 -3.61 -10.51
N THR A 276 33.00 -3.29 -11.65
CA THR A 276 33.79 -4.21 -12.46
C THR A 276 35.26 -3.77 -12.40
N ASP A 277 36.18 -4.71 -12.20
CA ASP A 277 37.62 -4.42 -12.30
C ASP A 277 38.14 -4.63 -13.74
N ASP A 278 39.43 -4.34 -13.96
CA ASP A 278 40.08 -4.44 -15.27
C ASP A 278 40.10 -5.88 -15.83
N ASP A 279 39.98 -6.88 -14.94
CA ASP A 279 39.92 -8.31 -15.30
C ASP A 279 38.47 -8.77 -15.59
N GLY A 280 37.50 -7.86 -15.51
CA GLY A 280 36.08 -8.12 -15.77
C GLY A 280 35.31 -8.64 -14.56
N LYS A 281 35.94 -8.73 -13.38
CA LYS A 281 35.33 -9.26 -12.15
C LYS A 281 34.25 -8.33 -11.64
N CYS A 282 33.03 -8.83 -11.50
CA CYS A 282 31.94 -8.09 -10.88
C CYS A 282 31.96 -8.28 -9.36
N SER A 283 31.93 -7.19 -8.59
CA SER A 283 32.01 -7.24 -7.13
C SER A 283 31.22 -6.13 -6.43
N ILE A 284 30.86 -6.40 -5.16
CA ILE A 284 30.31 -5.40 -4.26
C ILE A 284 31.45 -4.50 -3.76
N PRO A 285 31.34 -3.16 -3.85
CA PRO A 285 32.31 -2.25 -3.28
C PRO A 285 32.39 -2.35 -1.76
N ILE A 286 33.58 -2.60 -1.22
CA ILE A 286 33.85 -2.68 0.22
C ILE A 286 34.73 -1.50 0.64
N ARG A 287 34.32 -0.79 1.68
CA ARG A 287 35.10 0.25 2.36
C ARG A 287 35.75 -0.32 3.62
N LYS A 288 37.05 -0.11 3.78
CA LYS A 288 37.80 -0.50 4.98
C LYS A 288 37.58 0.56 6.07
N MET A 289 36.99 0.17 7.19
CA MET A 289 36.80 1.02 8.38
C MET A 289 37.60 0.46 9.56
N GLU A 290 37.80 1.26 10.61
CA GLU A 290 38.46 0.80 11.85
C GLU A 290 37.69 -0.36 12.49
N ASP A 291 36.35 -0.29 12.45
CA ASP A 291 35.45 -1.27 13.07
C ASP A 291 34.97 -2.39 12.12
N GLY A 292 35.64 -2.56 10.98
CA GLY A 292 35.38 -3.64 10.03
C GLY A 292 35.13 -3.22 8.58
N ASP A 293 34.88 -4.21 7.74
CA ASP A 293 34.56 -4.02 6.33
C ASP A 293 33.11 -3.57 6.15
N LEU A 294 32.90 -2.47 5.44
CA LEU A 294 31.58 -1.87 5.23
C LEU A 294 31.18 -1.95 3.76
N ILE A 295 30.04 -2.60 3.50
CA ILE A 295 29.30 -2.45 2.24
C ILE A 295 28.22 -1.39 2.39
N ALA A 296 27.84 -0.76 1.29
CA ALA A 296 26.82 0.30 1.32
C ALA A 296 25.46 -0.25 1.82
N PRO A 297 24.76 0.44 2.74
CA PRO A 297 23.43 0.04 3.20
C PRO A 297 22.41 -0.19 2.08
N GLU A 298 22.57 0.49 0.94
CA GLU A 298 21.73 0.33 -0.24
C GLU A 298 21.74 -1.10 -0.81
N ILE A 299 22.87 -1.80 -0.71
CA ILE A 299 22.98 -3.20 -1.16
C ILE A 299 22.05 -4.10 -0.35
N PHE A 300 21.96 -3.87 0.98
CA PHE A 300 21.00 -4.58 1.80
C PHE A 300 19.56 -4.15 1.47
N ARG A 301 19.30 -2.86 1.19
CA ARG A 301 17.96 -2.41 0.78
C ARG A 301 17.49 -3.09 -0.50
N ILE A 302 18.37 -3.24 -1.49
CA ILE A 302 18.07 -4.01 -2.71
C ILE A 302 17.71 -5.44 -2.33
N LEU A 303 18.53 -6.10 -1.52
CA LEU A 303 18.34 -7.49 -1.10
C LEU A 303 17.00 -7.71 -0.33
N PHE A 304 16.53 -6.69 0.41
CA PHE A 304 15.28 -6.71 1.17
C PHE A 304 14.09 -6.03 0.46
N ALA A 305 14.21 -5.65 -0.82
CA ALA A 305 13.21 -4.85 -1.52
C ALA A 305 11.89 -5.59 -1.78
N ASP A 306 11.92 -6.93 -1.82
CA ASP A 306 10.74 -7.78 -2.01
C ASP A 306 10.95 -9.14 -1.31
N ARG A 307 11.20 -10.22 -2.06
CA ARG A 307 11.48 -11.54 -1.52
C ARG A 307 12.96 -11.71 -1.19
N PHE A 308 13.26 -11.88 0.09
CA PHE A 308 14.62 -12.10 0.56
C PHE A 308 15.06 -13.58 0.37
N PRO A 309 16.17 -13.86 -0.34
CA PRO A 309 16.69 -15.22 -0.52
C PRO A 309 17.30 -15.78 0.76
N VAL A 310 16.68 -16.81 1.34
CA VAL A 310 17.06 -17.41 2.64
C VAL A 310 18.51 -17.93 2.65
N SER A 311 18.99 -18.42 1.50
CA SER A 311 20.35 -18.92 1.31
C SER A 311 21.42 -17.89 1.67
N VAL A 312 21.15 -16.60 1.46
CA VAL A 312 22.08 -15.51 1.79
C VAL A 312 22.36 -15.41 3.29
N LEU A 313 21.42 -15.79 4.16
CA LEU A 313 21.64 -15.73 5.61
C LEU A 313 22.76 -16.65 6.08
N HIS A 314 23.04 -17.70 5.31
CA HIS A 314 24.08 -18.66 5.62
C HIS A 314 25.45 -18.25 5.07
N SER A 315 25.51 -17.24 4.20
CA SER A 315 26.77 -16.87 3.59
C SER A 315 27.70 -16.19 4.59
N GLU A 316 28.97 -16.60 4.57
CA GLU A 316 30.02 -15.97 5.38
C GLU A 316 30.13 -14.48 5.06
N PHE A 317 29.89 -14.10 3.80
CA PHE A 317 29.88 -12.70 3.39
C PHE A 317 28.81 -11.89 4.13
N TYR A 318 27.58 -12.40 4.22
CA TYR A 318 26.50 -11.75 4.96
C TYR A 318 26.87 -11.60 6.44
N GLN A 319 27.31 -12.69 7.08
CA GLN A 319 27.64 -12.71 8.52
C GLN A 319 28.79 -11.77 8.86
N ARG A 320 29.82 -11.69 8.01
CA ARG A 320 31.00 -10.83 8.18
C ARG A 320 30.69 -9.34 8.04
N HIS A 321 29.73 -8.98 7.17
CA HIS A 321 29.35 -7.58 6.93
C HIS A 321 28.25 -7.07 7.87
N LEU A 322 27.65 -7.95 8.67
CA LEU A 322 26.94 -7.56 9.90
C LEU A 322 27.95 -7.41 11.04
N ASN A 323 28.53 -6.22 11.11
CA ASN A 323 29.61 -5.85 12.05
C ASN A 323 29.38 -4.43 12.63
N PRO A 324 30.19 -3.96 13.58
CA PRO A 324 29.98 -2.66 14.21
C PRO A 324 30.00 -1.48 13.22
N ALA A 325 30.82 -1.55 12.16
CA ALA A 325 30.80 -0.52 11.10
C ALA A 325 29.43 -0.42 10.41
N PHE A 326 28.74 -1.54 10.18
CA PHE A 326 27.37 -1.54 9.67
C PHE A 326 26.36 -0.94 10.65
N ILE A 327 26.47 -1.26 11.94
CA ILE A 327 25.59 -0.68 12.97
C ILE A 327 25.78 0.84 13.06
N ASN A 328 27.01 1.33 12.93
CA ASN A 328 27.29 2.77 12.92
C ASN A 328 26.59 3.49 11.75
N GLU A 329 26.52 2.88 10.57
CA GLU A 329 25.73 3.43 9.45
C GLU A 329 24.23 3.39 9.72
N VAL A 330 23.73 2.32 10.33
CA VAL A 330 22.33 2.24 10.77
C VAL A 330 22.01 3.34 11.78
N CYS A 331 22.88 3.59 12.76
CA CYS A 331 22.73 4.67 13.73
C CYS A 331 22.66 6.06 13.07
N LYS A 332 23.44 6.30 12.01
CA LYS A 332 23.36 7.53 11.20
C LYS A 332 22.00 7.66 10.51
N ILE A 333 21.47 6.57 9.94
CA ILE A 333 20.11 6.54 9.35
C ILE A 333 19.06 6.89 10.41
N GLN A 334 19.28 6.49 11.67
CA GLN A 334 18.43 6.80 12.83
C GLN A 334 18.75 8.16 13.48
N ALA A 335 19.26 9.13 12.71
CA ALA A 335 19.60 10.49 13.17
C ALA A 335 20.65 10.51 14.30
N GLU A 336 21.79 9.86 14.06
CA GLU A 336 22.92 9.79 15.00
C GLU A 336 22.50 9.15 16.34
N LEU A 337 21.80 8.01 16.28
CA LEU A 337 21.45 7.23 17.46
C LEU A 337 22.74 6.73 18.14
N TYR A 338 22.93 7.06 19.41
CA TYR A 338 24.07 6.57 20.16
C TYR A 338 23.75 5.19 20.75
N LEU A 339 24.66 4.23 20.57
CA LEU A 339 24.62 2.91 21.20
C LEU A 339 25.95 2.67 21.90
N THR A 340 25.91 2.03 23.07
CA THR A 340 27.11 1.54 23.76
C THR A 340 27.68 0.30 23.07
N GLU A 341 28.94 -0.05 23.32
CA GLU A 341 29.58 -1.26 22.77
C GLU A 341 28.78 -2.54 23.09
N ALA A 342 28.26 -2.65 24.32
CA ALA A 342 27.41 -3.77 24.73
C ALA A 342 26.11 -3.83 23.91
N GLU A 343 25.44 -2.70 23.71
CA GLU A 343 24.21 -2.61 22.91
C GLU A 343 24.48 -2.92 21.43
N ILE A 344 25.63 -2.52 20.89
CA ILE A 344 26.04 -2.87 19.52
C ILE A 344 26.17 -4.38 19.36
N GLU A 345 26.83 -5.08 20.29
CA GLU A 345 26.98 -6.53 20.24
C GLU A 345 25.63 -7.27 20.39
N GLU A 346 24.74 -6.77 21.25
CA GLU A 346 23.38 -7.31 21.38
C GLU A 346 22.59 -7.15 20.07
N ILE A 347 22.59 -5.94 19.48
CA ILE A 347 21.92 -5.68 18.19
C ILE A 347 22.53 -6.52 17.06
N LEU A 348 23.85 -6.68 17.01
CA LEU A 348 24.52 -7.52 16.01
C LEU A 348 24.07 -8.98 16.13
N THR A 349 23.94 -9.48 17.36
CA THR A 349 23.40 -10.82 17.61
C THR A 349 21.98 -10.93 17.05
N LEU A 350 21.12 -9.94 17.29
CA LEU A 350 19.78 -9.91 16.74
C LEU A 350 19.77 -9.83 15.20
N PHE A 351 20.60 -8.99 14.61
CA PHE A 351 20.68 -8.79 13.15
C PHE A 351 21.14 -10.05 12.42
N ARG A 352 22.06 -10.83 13.01
CA ARG A 352 22.49 -12.13 12.47
C ARG A 352 21.40 -13.20 12.50
N LEU A 353 20.36 -13.00 13.32
CA LEU A 353 19.23 -13.92 13.48
C LEU A 353 17.97 -13.44 12.77
N SER A 354 17.83 -12.13 12.58
CA SER A 354 16.60 -11.50 12.07
C SER A 354 16.88 -10.65 10.83
N PRO A 355 16.66 -11.21 9.62
CA PRO A 355 16.66 -10.41 8.39
C PRO A 355 15.68 -9.24 8.44
N SER A 356 14.51 -9.41 9.09
CA SER A 356 13.54 -8.33 9.25
C SER A 356 14.10 -7.17 10.07
N ALA A 357 14.88 -7.45 11.12
CA ALA A 357 15.47 -6.40 11.96
C ALA A 357 16.46 -5.57 11.14
N VAL A 358 17.30 -6.23 10.34
CA VAL A 358 18.22 -5.56 9.40
C VAL A 358 17.42 -4.69 8.42
N ALA A 359 16.43 -5.26 7.74
CA ALA A 359 15.61 -4.56 6.75
C ALA A 359 14.94 -3.30 7.33
N GLN A 360 14.35 -3.39 8.52
CA GLN A 360 13.70 -2.24 9.18
C GLN A 360 14.71 -1.17 9.60
N SER A 361 15.89 -1.56 10.04
CA SER A 361 16.92 -0.63 10.52
C SER A 361 17.52 0.24 9.40
N LEU A 362 17.39 -0.19 8.14
CA LEU A 362 17.87 0.52 6.96
C LEU A 362 16.98 1.70 6.56
N HIS A 363 15.85 1.91 7.24
CA HIS A 363 14.93 3.02 7.00
C HIS A 363 14.75 3.89 8.26
N PRO A 364 14.56 5.21 8.10
CA PRO A 364 14.31 6.12 9.22
C PRO A 364 13.09 5.68 10.05
N MET A 365 13.32 5.33 11.32
CA MET A 365 12.25 5.10 12.28
C MET A 365 11.72 6.45 12.74
N GLN A 366 10.52 6.84 12.28
CA GLN A 366 9.97 8.17 12.50
C GLN A 366 9.92 8.56 13.99
N MET A 367 9.64 7.60 14.89
CA MET A 367 9.66 7.84 16.33
C MET A 367 11.02 8.34 16.83
N ILE A 368 12.11 7.77 16.34
CA ILE A 368 13.48 8.16 16.70
C ILE A 368 13.85 9.46 15.99
N VAL A 369 13.70 9.50 14.66
CA VAL A 369 14.20 10.61 13.83
C VAL A 369 13.47 11.91 14.14
N THR A 370 12.14 11.90 14.22
CA THR A 370 11.38 13.12 14.58
C THR A 370 11.69 13.55 16.02
N GLY A 371 11.81 12.60 16.95
CA GLY A 371 12.16 12.88 18.35
C GLY A 371 13.52 13.57 18.48
N ARG A 372 14.54 13.07 17.78
CA ARG A 372 15.90 13.63 17.81
C ARG A 372 16.03 14.97 17.07
N GLN A 373 15.22 15.21 16.03
CA GLN A 373 15.21 16.49 15.31
C GLN A 373 14.54 17.63 16.11
N GLN A 374 13.60 17.31 17.00
CA GLN A 374 12.84 18.30 17.76
C GLN A 374 13.33 18.51 19.20
N ALA A 375 14.07 17.54 19.77
CA ALA A 375 14.48 17.58 21.17
C ALA A 375 15.77 18.37 21.41
N THR A 376 15.81 19.12 22.51
CA THR A 376 17.05 19.52 23.17
C THR A 376 17.63 18.28 23.85
N SER A 377 18.90 17.96 23.61
CA SER A 377 19.61 16.77 24.13
C SER A 377 19.18 16.43 25.57
N ASN A 378 18.44 15.32 25.73
CA ASN A 378 17.93 14.86 27.01
C ASN A 378 18.17 13.34 27.14
N GLN A 379 18.92 12.95 28.16
CA GLN A 379 19.33 11.57 28.40
C GLN A 379 18.15 10.59 28.51
N SER A 380 16.99 11.02 29.03
CA SER A 380 15.81 10.14 29.11
C SER A 380 15.18 9.86 27.75
N ILE A 381 15.23 10.84 26.84
CA ILE A 381 14.75 10.71 25.46
C ILE A 381 15.71 9.84 24.66
N ASP A 382 17.02 10.01 24.86
CA ASP A 382 18.04 9.16 24.24
C ASP A 382 17.86 7.70 24.66
N ARG A 383 17.68 7.45 25.95
CA ARG A 383 17.44 6.09 26.45
C ARG A 383 16.17 5.48 25.87
N PHE A 384 15.09 6.26 25.81
CA PHE A 384 13.84 5.81 25.18
C PHE A 384 14.04 5.42 23.71
N HIS A 385 14.80 6.20 22.94
CA HIS A 385 15.08 5.87 21.53
C HIS A 385 15.93 4.59 21.38
N GLN A 386 16.92 4.38 22.26
CA GLN A 386 17.70 3.15 22.30
C GLN A 386 16.81 1.93 22.61
N ASP A 387 16.01 2.03 23.66
CA ASP A 387 15.09 0.96 24.08
C ASP A 387 14.06 0.67 22.96
N TYR A 388 13.55 1.71 22.29
CA TYR A 388 12.62 1.56 21.16
C TYR A 388 13.28 0.86 19.96
N PHE A 389 14.51 1.25 19.60
CA PHE A 389 15.26 0.60 18.53
C PHE A 389 15.48 -0.89 18.81
N HIS A 390 15.88 -1.23 20.04
CA HIS A 390 16.05 -2.61 20.47
C HIS A 390 14.72 -3.40 20.47
N GLN A 391 13.63 -2.77 20.93
CA GLN A 391 12.29 -3.37 20.88
C GLN A 391 11.87 -3.71 19.44
N VAL A 392 12.11 -2.80 18.48
CA VAL A 392 11.80 -3.04 17.06
C VAL A 392 12.59 -4.23 16.50
N ALA A 393 13.87 -4.37 16.87
CA ALA A 393 14.70 -5.51 16.48
C ALA A 393 14.19 -6.84 17.08
N LEU A 394 13.79 -6.85 18.36
CA LEU A 394 13.23 -8.03 19.03
C LEU A 394 11.88 -8.46 18.42
N GLU A 395 10.99 -7.51 18.17
CA GLU A 395 9.69 -7.81 17.52
C GLU A 395 9.89 -8.33 16.09
N SER A 396 10.91 -7.83 15.38
CA SER A 396 11.31 -8.35 14.07
C SER A 396 11.79 -9.80 14.16
N LEU A 397 12.63 -10.14 15.15
CA LEU A 397 13.06 -11.52 15.39
C LEU A 397 11.88 -12.43 15.71
N LYS A 398 10.94 -11.96 16.55
CA LYS A 398 9.72 -12.71 16.88
C LYS A 398 8.89 -13.02 15.64
N ARG A 399 8.74 -12.06 14.72
CA ARG A 399 8.05 -12.24 13.44
C ARG A 399 8.79 -13.23 12.54
N ASP A 400 10.11 -13.07 12.41
CA ASP A 400 10.94 -13.95 11.60
C ASP A 400 10.91 -15.40 12.10
N PHE A 401 11.01 -15.60 13.42
CA PHE A 401 10.95 -16.94 14.01
C PHE A 401 9.63 -17.64 13.71
N ARG A 402 8.52 -16.89 13.56
CA ARG A 402 7.18 -17.41 13.21
C ARG A 402 6.95 -17.54 11.71
N ASN A 403 7.89 -17.10 10.88
CA ASN A 403 7.75 -17.18 9.44
C ASN A 403 8.11 -18.60 8.95
N PRO A 404 7.16 -19.34 8.32
CA PRO A 404 7.43 -20.68 7.78
C PRO A 404 8.61 -20.72 6.81
N SER A 405 8.85 -19.66 6.02
CA SER A 405 9.97 -19.63 5.07
C SER A 405 11.34 -19.59 5.74
N LEU A 406 11.41 -19.22 7.03
CA LEU A 406 12.64 -19.17 7.83
C LEU A 406 12.77 -20.35 8.79
N ALA A 407 11.81 -21.28 8.82
CA ALA A 407 11.84 -22.41 9.74
C ALA A 407 13.12 -23.25 9.61
N GLY A 408 13.55 -23.52 8.37
CA GLY A 408 14.80 -24.24 8.09
C GLY A 408 16.06 -23.48 8.53
N PHE A 409 16.06 -22.15 8.39
CA PHE A 409 17.15 -21.29 8.88
C PHE A 409 17.29 -21.42 10.41
N PHE A 410 16.20 -21.24 11.16
CA PHE A 410 16.23 -21.32 12.62
C PHE A 410 16.52 -22.73 13.12
N HIS A 411 15.76 -23.72 12.64
CA HIS A 411 15.83 -25.08 13.15
C HIS A 411 17.09 -25.81 12.69
N GLU A 412 17.38 -25.85 11.40
CA GLU A 412 18.40 -26.74 10.87
C GLU A 412 19.79 -26.12 10.92
N HIS A 413 19.88 -24.82 10.63
CA HIS A 413 21.18 -24.15 10.55
C HIS A 413 21.59 -23.46 11.84
N ARG A 414 20.66 -22.79 12.54
CA ARG A 414 20.96 -22.10 13.80
C ARG A 414 20.73 -22.96 15.04
N GLY A 415 20.15 -24.15 14.90
CA GLY A 415 19.88 -25.03 16.04
C GLY A 415 18.81 -24.50 17.01
N MET A 416 18.07 -23.46 16.62
CA MET A 416 17.04 -22.84 17.44
C MET A 416 15.76 -23.68 17.38
N ARG A 417 15.27 -24.09 18.55
CA ARG A 417 14.11 -24.99 18.66
C ARG A 417 12.87 -24.26 19.14
N GLU A 418 13.04 -23.20 19.91
CA GLU A 418 11.95 -22.54 20.61
C GLU A 418 12.23 -21.06 20.79
N LEU A 419 11.17 -20.26 20.72
CA LEU A 419 11.11 -18.87 21.17
C LEU A 419 10.09 -18.77 22.31
N GLU A 420 10.55 -18.34 23.47
CA GLU A 420 9.72 -17.99 24.61
C GLU A 420 9.61 -16.46 24.73
N THR A 421 8.41 -15.96 24.96
CA THR A 421 8.14 -14.54 25.22
C THR A 421 7.33 -14.42 26.50
N SER A 422 7.81 -13.63 27.46
CA SER A 422 7.02 -13.22 28.64
C SER A 422 6.61 -11.75 28.50
N THR A 423 5.32 -11.48 28.66
CA THR A 423 4.76 -10.13 28.65
C THR A 423 4.08 -9.84 29.98
N LYS A 424 4.57 -8.82 30.68
CA LYS A 424 4.00 -8.33 31.94
C LYS A 424 3.13 -7.10 31.69
N LEU A 425 1.83 -7.23 31.92
CA LEU A 425 0.86 -6.14 31.85
C LEU A 425 0.63 -5.58 33.26
N ILE A 426 0.85 -4.27 33.43
CA ILE A 426 0.60 -3.55 34.68
C ILE A 426 -0.29 -2.35 34.37
N LEU A 427 -1.55 -2.40 34.77
CA LEU A 427 -2.49 -1.30 34.66
C LEU A 427 -2.35 -0.41 35.91
N LYS A 428 -2.06 0.87 35.69
CA LYS A 428 -1.88 1.86 36.77
C LYS A 428 -2.93 2.96 36.64
N SER A 429 -3.50 3.38 37.77
CA SER A 429 -4.30 4.58 37.92
C SER A 429 -3.54 5.62 38.75
N GLU A 430 -4.13 6.79 38.96
CA GLU A 430 -3.62 7.80 39.89
C GLU A 430 -3.52 7.27 41.35
N LYS A 431 -4.26 6.21 41.69
CA LYS A 431 -4.32 5.64 43.05
C LYS A 431 -3.33 4.48 43.26
N GLY A 432 -2.74 3.94 42.19
CA GLY A 432 -1.81 2.82 42.28
C GLY A 432 -1.97 1.81 41.14
N ILE A 433 -1.58 0.56 41.40
CA ILE A 433 -1.72 -0.54 40.45
C ILE A 433 -3.15 -1.10 40.57
N GLU A 434 -3.92 -1.04 39.49
CA GLU A 434 -5.28 -1.58 39.42
C GLU A 434 -5.28 -3.06 39.08
N GLN A 435 -4.38 -3.48 38.18
CA GLN A 435 -4.29 -4.86 37.71
C GLN A 435 -2.87 -5.19 37.31
N GLN A 436 -2.46 -6.44 37.56
CA GLN A 436 -1.25 -7.03 37.01
C GLN A 436 -1.58 -8.39 36.39
N ALA A 437 -1.02 -8.68 35.22
CA ALA A 437 -1.10 -9.97 34.56
C ALA A 437 0.24 -10.30 33.89
N GLU A 438 0.54 -11.59 33.77
CA GLU A 438 1.72 -12.08 33.05
C GLU A 438 1.28 -13.17 32.07
N PHE A 439 1.70 -13.02 30.82
CA PHE A 439 1.42 -13.95 29.74
C PHE A 439 2.73 -14.52 29.24
N VAL A 440 2.85 -15.85 29.22
CA VAL A 440 4.00 -16.56 28.65
C VAL A 440 3.53 -17.27 27.40
N GLU A 441 4.18 -16.95 26.28
CA GLU A 441 3.94 -17.54 24.97
C GLU A 441 5.19 -18.33 24.56
N ARG A 442 5.02 -19.62 24.23
CA ARG A 442 6.12 -20.49 23.77
C ARG A 442 5.78 -21.02 22.39
N VAL A 443 6.66 -20.75 21.42
CA VAL A 443 6.52 -21.23 20.05
C VAL A 443 7.73 -22.09 19.71
N GLY A 444 7.50 -23.35 19.37
CA GLY A 444 8.53 -24.28 18.91
C GLY A 444 8.56 -24.39 17.38
N ILE A 445 9.70 -24.83 16.84
CA ILE A 445 9.80 -25.35 15.47
C ILE A 445 10.15 -26.83 15.58
N GLY A 446 9.34 -27.70 15.00
CA GLY A 446 9.52 -29.14 15.04
C GLY A 446 9.32 -29.81 13.69
N ARG A 447 9.83 -31.05 13.57
CA ARG A 447 9.61 -31.88 12.38
C ARG A 447 8.25 -32.57 12.46
N LEU A 448 7.46 -32.45 11.40
CA LEU A 448 6.25 -33.24 11.23
C LEU A 448 6.62 -34.66 10.82
N GLY A 449 5.88 -35.64 11.32
CA GLY A 449 6.01 -37.02 10.83
C GLY A 449 5.56 -37.14 9.38
N ASP A 450 6.09 -38.14 8.65
CA ASP A 450 5.79 -38.36 7.24
C ASP A 450 4.29 -38.51 6.96
N SER A 451 3.53 -39.04 7.93
CA SER A 451 2.07 -39.17 7.85
C SER A 451 1.31 -37.84 7.79
N LEU A 452 1.96 -36.72 8.14
CA LEU A 452 1.41 -35.36 8.10
C LEU A 452 2.02 -34.51 6.98
N GLY A 453 2.72 -35.14 6.03
CA GLY A 453 3.36 -34.47 4.88
C GLY A 453 4.83 -34.13 5.07
N GLY A 454 5.43 -34.46 6.22
CA GLY A 454 6.84 -34.17 6.53
C GLY A 454 7.13 -32.67 6.66
N GLY A 455 8.41 -32.32 6.77
CA GLY A 455 8.86 -30.93 6.85
C GLY A 455 8.84 -30.32 8.25
N LEU A 456 9.03 -29.00 8.33
CA LEU A 456 9.05 -28.24 9.57
C LEU A 456 7.72 -27.52 9.80
N ALA A 457 7.27 -27.48 11.04
CA ALA A 457 6.09 -26.74 11.45
C ALA A 457 6.32 -25.96 12.74
N HIS A 458 5.66 -24.82 12.85
CA HIS A 458 5.54 -24.06 14.08
C HIS A 458 4.50 -24.70 15.00
N ILE A 459 4.86 -24.85 16.27
CA ILE A 459 4.06 -25.56 17.26
C ILE A 459 3.86 -24.63 18.45
N ALA A 460 2.60 -24.40 18.85
CA ALA A 460 2.31 -23.72 20.11
C ALA A 460 2.59 -24.69 21.26
N LEU A 461 3.48 -24.29 22.18
CA LEU A 461 3.88 -25.09 23.32
C LEU A 461 3.15 -24.64 24.57
N LEU A 462 2.67 -25.61 25.36
CA LEU A 462 2.08 -25.33 26.66
C LEU A 462 3.17 -24.84 27.62
N LYS A 463 2.81 -23.98 28.58
CA LYS A 463 3.75 -23.51 29.62
C LYS A 463 4.42 -24.66 30.37
N THR A 464 3.72 -25.78 30.54
CA THR A 464 4.19 -26.99 31.23
C THR A 464 4.93 -27.97 30.33
N ALA A 465 5.10 -27.68 29.04
CA ALA A 465 5.87 -28.54 28.14
C ALA A 465 7.35 -28.58 28.58
N PRO A 466 8.06 -29.70 28.42
CA PRO A 466 9.50 -29.77 28.68
C PRO A 466 10.27 -28.71 27.89
N GLN A 467 11.44 -28.31 28.39
CA GLN A 467 12.34 -27.45 27.64
C GLN A 467 13.05 -28.25 26.53
N PRO A 468 13.51 -27.60 25.45
CA PRO A 468 14.17 -28.31 24.35
C PRO A 468 15.39 -29.13 24.78
N TRP A 469 16.15 -28.66 25.77
CA TRP A 469 17.31 -29.36 26.32
C TRP A 469 16.97 -30.53 27.25
N ASP A 470 15.75 -30.59 27.80
CA ASP A 470 15.31 -31.71 28.65
C ASP A 470 15.14 -33.00 27.83
N GLN A 471 14.91 -32.88 26.51
CA GLN A 471 14.77 -34.02 25.60
C GLN A 471 16.11 -34.50 25.05
N ALA A 472 17.08 -33.59 24.87
CA ALA A 472 18.43 -33.94 24.41
C ALA A 472 19.15 -34.85 25.41
N MET A 473 18.98 -34.61 26.72
CA MET A 473 19.60 -35.42 27.78
C MET A 473 19.04 -36.84 27.88
N LYS A 474 17.82 -37.11 27.41
CA LYS A 474 17.24 -38.47 27.46
C LYS A 474 17.77 -39.41 26.38
N ASN A 475 18.36 -38.87 25.31
CA ASN A 475 18.89 -39.68 24.21
C ASN A 475 20.40 -40.00 24.36
N ASP A 476 21.10 -39.35 25.30
CA ASP A 476 22.53 -39.59 25.57
C ASP A 476 22.78 -40.63 26.69
N ASP A 477 21.75 -41.01 27.46
CA ASP A 477 21.84 -42.04 28.52
C ASP A 477 21.74 -43.49 28.01
N GLY A 478 22.26 -43.74 26.80
CA GLY A 478 22.42 -45.09 26.23
C GLY A 478 23.53 -45.95 26.87
N SER A 479 24.21 -45.45 27.90
CA SER A 479 25.14 -46.23 28.71
C SER A 479 24.74 -46.20 30.18
N GLU A 480 24.13 -47.29 30.66
CA GLU A 480 23.89 -47.55 32.07
C GLU A 480 25.18 -47.39 32.90
N PRO A 481 25.17 -46.64 34.01
CA PRO A 481 25.98 -46.95 35.15
C PRO A 481 25.11 -47.66 36.20
N GLN A 482 25.51 -48.88 36.51
CA GLN A 482 24.99 -49.66 37.62
C GLN A 482 25.04 -48.88 38.93
N GLY A 483 23.87 -48.78 39.58
CA GLY A 483 23.66 -48.94 41.01
C GLY A 483 24.49 -48.12 42.00
N SER A 484 23.84 -47.14 42.63
CA SER A 484 23.83 -47.06 44.11
C SER A 484 22.62 -46.28 44.62
N SER A 485 22.03 -46.83 45.67
CA SER A 485 20.73 -46.54 46.30
C SER A 485 20.66 -45.23 47.13
N PRO A 486 19.47 -44.85 47.66
CA PRO A 486 19.01 -43.47 47.81
C PRO A 486 19.17 -42.89 49.23
N ILE A 487 19.17 -41.56 49.34
CA ILE A 487 18.92 -40.83 50.59
C ILE A 487 17.85 -39.74 50.35
N SER A 488 16.63 -40.13 50.71
CA SER A 488 15.58 -39.46 51.50
C SER A 488 15.20 -37.99 51.28
N ASP A 489 13.89 -37.83 51.09
CA ASP A 489 13.00 -36.70 51.37
C ASP A 489 13.40 -35.71 52.46
N ALA A 490 13.15 -34.42 52.18
CA ALA A 490 12.72 -33.44 53.16
C ALA A 490 11.83 -32.36 52.50
N SER A 491 10.53 -32.65 52.50
CA SER A 491 9.41 -31.78 52.88
C SER A 491 9.54 -30.25 52.75
N VAL A 492 8.60 -29.73 51.96
CA VAL A 492 7.84 -28.48 52.12
C VAL A 492 7.48 -28.20 53.59
N SER A 493 7.68 -26.95 54.04
CA SER A 493 6.86 -26.36 55.11
C SER A 493 6.62 -24.87 54.85
N GLU A 494 5.37 -24.49 55.08
CA GLU A 494 4.72 -23.21 54.90
C GLU A 494 5.21 -22.07 55.81
N LEU A 495 4.83 -20.84 55.40
CA LEU A 495 4.36 -19.70 56.20
C LEU A 495 5.25 -19.21 57.37
N GLU A 496 5.69 -17.95 57.26
CA GLU A 496 5.35 -16.97 58.30
C GLU A 496 5.44 -15.51 57.81
N THR A 497 4.31 -14.82 57.94
CA THR A 497 4.15 -13.37 57.96
C THR A 497 4.88 -12.73 59.15
N ARG A 498 5.53 -11.57 58.95
CA ARG A 498 5.31 -10.30 59.67
C ARG A 498 6.46 -9.29 59.44
N GLY A 499 6.09 -8.04 59.20
CA GLY A 499 6.97 -6.87 59.15
C GLY A 499 6.43 -5.81 58.21
#